data_AF-A0A4R0NY93-F1
#
_entry.id   AF-A0A4R0NY93-F1
#
_cell.length_a   1.000
_cell.length_b   1.000
_cell.length_c   1.000
_cell.angle_alpha   90.00
_cell.angle_beta   90.00
_cell.angle_gamma   90.00
#
_symmetry.space_group_name_H-M   'P 1'
#
loop_
_entity.id
_entity.type
_entity.pdbx_description
1 polymer ?
#
loop_
_entity_poly.entity_id
_entity_poly.type
_entity_poly.pdbx_seq_one_letter_code
_entity_poly.pdbx_strand_id
1 'polypeptide(L)'
;MAGGYTPLYFAKKAFSLYPGILAPRSARFLEEHYATRRRRRSVTRTVLDAAIGCAFLLWVPLRAAAVARRHRLGRGWAREATRIAWQRFADPNDLALFRITRAEELDLFLRRFEDAGINKMLNPLGWSDACALADKLRFHDRANGAGLPTAMLIARADNGHAIVMEEPAGRDLILKPARGEGGGGVIPLERVASAAELHARLAGLPSLRRGRWLVEERVRPDPDLRDIALTALPTVRMVTILDEQGAAELVSATFRCASDPAAVVDNMKAGGLMAPVELATGVLGLACTGYGGGDHRTHPVTGGAIEGRVLPHWNAATALVKKAHDRAFGDYVIVGWDVALTPDGPLLIEGNGKPGVLMPQRAARRGIGAGRYGELLRHHLLRRANAGAPHRRAASTR
;
A
#
# COMPACT_ATOMS: atom_id res chain seq x y z
N MET A 1 0.66 -20.25 8.74
CA MET A 1 1.91 -19.66 8.23
C MET A 1 1.71 -18.16 8.10
N ALA A 2 2.43 -17.35 8.90
CA ALA A 2 2.32 -15.90 8.83
C ALA A 2 2.81 -15.42 7.45
N GLY A 3 1.90 -14.85 6.66
CA GLY A 3 2.21 -14.19 5.39
C GLY A 3 3.01 -12.93 5.68
N GLY A 4 4.31 -13.07 5.83
CA GLY A 4 5.26 -11.97 5.94
C GLY A 4 6.17 -11.89 4.71
N TYR A 5 7.11 -10.94 4.76
CA TYR A 5 8.21 -10.75 3.81
C TYR A 5 9.12 -11.98 3.73
N THR A 6 8.68 -13.05 3.07
CA THR A 6 9.47 -14.27 2.88
C THR A 6 10.60 -14.05 1.86
N PRO A 7 11.66 -14.88 1.89
CA PRO A 7 12.66 -14.89 0.81
C PRO A 7 12.02 -15.03 -0.58
N LEU A 8 10.93 -15.80 -0.69
CA LEU A 8 10.15 -15.94 -1.93
C LEU A 8 9.44 -14.64 -2.35
N TYR A 9 8.89 -13.87 -1.39
CA TYR A 9 8.33 -12.55 -1.67
C TYR A 9 9.38 -11.60 -2.25
N PHE A 10 10.58 -11.59 -1.66
CA PHE A 10 11.69 -10.78 -2.15
C PHE A 10 12.20 -11.28 -3.50
N ALA A 11 12.31 -12.59 -3.72
CA ALA A 11 12.73 -13.18 -4.98
C ALA A 11 11.77 -12.81 -6.13
N LYS A 12 10.44 -12.88 -5.91
CA LYS A 12 9.44 -12.45 -6.89
C LYS A 12 9.55 -10.97 -7.28
N LYS A 13 10.11 -10.15 -6.39
CA LYS A 13 10.25 -8.69 -6.56
C LYS A 13 11.70 -8.27 -6.85
N ALA A 14 12.64 -9.21 -6.90
CA ALA A 14 14.06 -8.95 -7.14
C ALA A 14 14.33 -8.56 -8.60
N PHE A 15 13.46 -8.98 -9.52
CA PHE A 15 13.60 -8.68 -10.95
C PHE A 15 12.61 -7.59 -11.37
N SER A 16 13.06 -6.33 -11.41
CA SER A 16 12.30 -5.26 -12.05
C SER A 16 12.39 -5.42 -13.56
N LEU A 17 11.25 -5.75 -14.18
CA LEU A 17 11.15 -5.90 -15.62
C LEU A 17 11.44 -4.55 -16.30
N TYR A 18 12.16 -4.59 -17.43
CA TYR A 18 12.31 -3.43 -18.29
C TYR A 18 11.09 -3.36 -19.22
N PRO A 19 10.26 -2.30 -19.15
CA PRO A 19 9.01 -2.23 -19.88
C PRO A 19 9.29 -2.02 -21.37
N GLY A 20 9.37 -3.08 -22.16
CA GLY A 20 9.67 -2.99 -23.60
C GLY A 20 10.80 -3.91 -24.03
N ILE A 21 11.07 -3.93 -25.33
CA ILE A 21 12.14 -4.75 -25.93
C ILE A 21 13.39 -3.87 -26.11
N LEU A 22 13.38 -2.98 -27.11
CA LEU A 22 14.50 -2.09 -27.42
C LEU A 22 14.37 -0.74 -26.71
N ALA A 23 13.22 -0.09 -26.87
CA ALA A 23 12.86 1.17 -26.24
C ALA A 23 11.88 0.95 -25.09
N PRO A 24 11.96 1.74 -24.01
CA PRO A 24 11.04 1.62 -22.89
C PRO A 24 9.64 2.13 -23.30
N ARG A 25 8.60 1.48 -22.80
CA ARG A 25 7.18 1.81 -22.94
C ARG A 25 6.56 1.86 -21.55
N SER A 26 6.73 3.00 -20.88
CA SER A 26 6.26 3.23 -19.51
C SER A 26 5.45 4.52 -19.43
N ALA A 27 5.01 4.89 -18.22
CA ALA A 27 4.38 6.16 -17.94
C ALA A 27 5.32 7.34 -18.24
N ARG A 28 4.76 8.47 -18.70
CA ARG A 28 5.54 9.65 -19.11
C ARG A 28 6.39 10.23 -17.99
N PHE A 29 5.88 10.23 -16.76
CA PHE A 29 6.63 10.73 -15.60
C PHE A 29 7.86 9.88 -15.25
N LEU A 30 8.02 8.69 -15.86
CA LEU A 30 9.18 7.80 -15.71
C LEU A 30 10.13 7.82 -16.92
N GLU A 31 9.88 8.66 -17.92
CA GLU A 31 10.65 8.68 -19.17
C GLU A 31 12.16 8.84 -18.92
N GLU A 32 12.57 9.85 -18.15
CA GLU A 32 13.99 10.10 -17.86
C GLU A 32 14.61 8.98 -17.00
N HIS A 33 13.83 8.37 -16.10
CA HIS A 33 14.26 7.21 -15.33
C HIS A 33 14.64 6.05 -16.26
N TYR A 34 13.75 5.73 -17.22
CA TYR A 34 14.00 4.64 -18.17
C TYR A 34 15.02 5.01 -19.25
N ALA A 35 15.14 6.28 -19.64
CA ALA A 35 16.20 6.76 -20.52
C ALA A 35 17.58 6.56 -19.87
N THR A 36 17.72 6.92 -18.59
CA THR A 36 18.94 6.68 -17.81
C THR A 36 19.22 5.19 -17.65
N ARG A 37 18.21 4.39 -17.30
CA ARG A 37 18.36 2.93 -17.21
C ARG A 37 18.84 2.36 -18.54
N ARG A 38 18.23 2.77 -19.67
CA ARG A 38 18.63 2.34 -21.02
C ARG A 38 20.10 2.63 -21.31
N ARG A 39 20.59 3.84 -21.01
CA ARG A 39 22.00 4.24 -21.21
C ARG A 39 22.99 3.43 -20.36
N ARG A 40 22.58 2.97 -19.17
CA ARG A 40 23.43 2.23 -18.23
C ARG A 40 23.35 0.70 -18.37
N ARG A 41 22.52 0.16 -19.26
CA ARG A 41 22.37 -1.30 -19.43
C ARG A 41 23.60 -1.88 -20.14
N SER A 42 24.09 -3.01 -19.61
CA SER A 42 25.08 -3.83 -20.33
C SER A 42 24.43 -4.54 -21.53
N VAL A 43 25.26 -5.05 -22.45
CA VAL A 43 24.81 -5.86 -23.59
C VAL A 43 24.04 -7.10 -23.10
N THR A 44 24.61 -7.85 -22.15
CA THR A 44 23.96 -9.02 -21.55
C THR A 44 22.59 -8.69 -20.97
N ARG A 45 22.49 -7.56 -20.25
CA ARG A 45 21.21 -7.14 -19.67
C ARG A 45 20.20 -6.75 -20.76
N THR A 46 20.65 -6.13 -21.83
CA THR A 46 19.82 -5.73 -22.97
C THR A 46 19.23 -6.96 -23.68
N VAL A 47 20.04 -7.99 -23.94
CA VAL A 47 19.59 -9.25 -24.54
C VAL A 47 18.57 -9.96 -23.63
N LEU A 48 18.84 -10.04 -22.33
CA LEU A 48 17.92 -10.65 -21.37
C LEU A 48 16.58 -9.89 -21.29
N ASP A 49 16.61 -8.55 -21.20
CA ASP A 49 15.40 -7.72 -21.18
C ASP A 49 14.61 -7.90 -22.48
N ALA A 50 15.27 -7.97 -23.64
CA ALA A 50 14.62 -8.21 -24.92
C ALA A 50 13.92 -9.58 -24.98
N ALA A 51 14.60 -10.65 -24.53
CA ALA A 51 14.03 -11.99 -24.48
C ALA A 51 12.79 -12.05 -23.57
N ILE A 52 12.87 -11.46 -22.36
CA ILE A 52 11.75 -11.38 -21.42
C ILE A 52 10.61 -10.52 -21.99
N GLY A 53 10.94 -9.40 -22.64
CA GLY A 53 9.98 -8.51 -23.30
C GLY A 53 9.21 -9.22 -24.41
N CYS A 54 9.90 -9.95 -25.29
CA CYS A 54 9.27 -10.76 -26.33
C CYS A 54 8.37 -11.85 -25.74
N ALA A 55 8.85 -12.59 -24.74
CA ALA A 55 8.07 -13.63 -24.07
C ALA A 55 6.80 -13.04 -23.41
N PHE A 56 6.91 -11.88 -22.77
CA PHE A 56 5.77 -11.16 -22.21
C PHE A 56 4.74 -10.80 -23.28
N LEU A 57 5.17 -10.20 -24.39
CA LEU A 57 4.25 -9.80 -25.47
C LEU A 57 3.60 -11.00 -26.17
N LEU A 58 4.30 -12.13 -26.33
CA LEU A 58 3.74 -13.37 -26.85
C LEU A 58 2.68 -13.97 -25.90
N TRP A 59 2.84 -13.77 -24.59
CA TRP A 59 1.90 -14.24 -23.57
C TRP A 59 0.64 -13.36 -23.45
N VAL A 60 0.70 -12.08 -23.87
CA VAL A 60 -0.41 -11.11 -23.72
C VAL A 60 -1.74 -11.60 -24.28
N PRO A 61 -1.86 -12.18 -25.50
CA PRO A 61 -3.16 -12.65 -26.02
C PRO A 61 -3.81 -13.72 -25.15
N LEU A 62 -3.02 -14.70 -24.69
CA LEU A 62 -3.49 -15.76 -23.78
C LEU A 62 -3.93 -15.17 -22.43
N ARG A 63 -3.16 -14.21 -21.91
CA ARG A 63 -3.49 -13.49 -20.69
C ARG A 63 -4.77 -12.69 -20.83
N ALA A 64 -4.95 -11.96 -21.92
CA ALA A 64 -6.15 -11.16 -22.19
C ALA A 64 -7.39 -12.06 -22.27
N ALA A 65 -7.32 -13.20 -22.97
CA ALA A 65 -8.42 -14.17 -22.99
C ALA A 65 -8.75 -14.73 -21.61
N ALA A 66 -7.74 -15.06 -20.79
CA ALA A 66 -7.93 -15.54 -19.43
C ALA A 66 -8.57 -14.47 -18.51
N VAL A 67 -8.14 -13.22 -18.61
CA VAL A 67 -8.69 -12.08 -17.86
C VAL A 67 -10.13 -11.80 -18.28
N ALA A 68 -10.41 -11.82 -19.59
CA ALA A 68 -11.77 -11.64 -20.11
C ALA A 68 -12.74 -12.67 -19.52
N ARG A 69 -12.34 -13.95 -19.49
CA ARG A 69 -13.14 -15.02 -18.87
C ARG A 69 -13.34 -14.81 -17.37
N ARG A 70 -12.25 -14.52 -16.64
CA ARG A 70 -12.29 -14.30 -15.19
C ARG A 70 -13.25 -13.18 -14.79
N HIS A 71 -13.22 -12.06 -15.52
CA HIS A 71 -14.01 -10.87 -15.22
C HIS A 71 -15.30 -10.78 -16.04
N ARG A 72 -15.65 -11.84 -16.78
CA ARG A 72 -16.86 -11.91 -17.65
C ARG A 72 -16.99 -10.70 -18.59
N LEU A 73 -15.87 -10.29 -19.20
CA LEU A 73 -15.80 -9.14 -20.10
C LEU A 73 -16.26 -9.51 -21.52
N GLY A 74 -16.78 -8.53 -22.27
CA GLY A 74 -17.39 -8.73 -23.59
C GLY A 74 -16.47 -9.35 -24.63
N ARG A 75 -17.07 -9.94 -25.68
CA ARG A 75 -16.38 -10.74 -26.73
C ARG A 75 -15.26 -10.00 -27.47
N GLY A 76 -15.30 -8.67 -27.54
CA GLY A 76 -14.26 -7.83 -28.15
C GLY A 76 -13.12 -7.39 -27.21
N TRP A 77 -13.31 -7.48 -25.89
CA TRP A 77 -12.39 -6.89 -24.91
C TRP A 77 -10.98 -7.48 -25.00
N ALA A 78 -10.86 -8.81 -25.17
CA ALA A 78 -9.55 -9.46 -25.21
C ALA A 78 -8.68 -8.99 -26.39
N ARG A 79 -9.30 -8.71 -27.55
CA ARG A 79 -8.59 -8.19 -28.73
C ARG A 79 -8.10 -6.77 -28.48
N GLU A 80 -8.96 -5.92 -27.93
CA GLU A 80 -8.62 -4.53 -27.65
C GLU A 80 -7.58 -4.41 -26.53
N ALA A 81 -7.75 -5.16 -25.45
CA ALA A 81 -6.78 -5.26 -24.36
C ALA A 81 -5.42 -5.75 -24.87
N THR A 82 -5.39 -6.71 -25.81
CA THR A 82 -4.15 -7.17 -26.45
C THR A 82 -3.47 -6.03 -27.23
N ARG A 83 -4.22 -5.28 -28.03
CA ARG A 83 -3.72 -4.13 -28.80
C ARG A 83 -3.10 -3.07 -27.88
N ILE A 84 -3.82 -2.67 -26.84
CA ILE A 84 -3.35 -1.67 -25.85
C ILE A 84 -2.11 -2.21 -25.11
N ALA A 85 -2.15 -3.46 -24.63
CA ALA A 85 -1.06 -4.09 -23.90
C ALA A 85 0.21 -4.19 -24.74
N TRP A 86 0.12 -4.49 -26.04
CA TRP A 86 1.25 -4.43 -26.94
C TRP A 86 1.78 -3.01 -27.14
N GLN A 87 0.89 -2.03 -27.37
CA GLN A 87 1.28 -0.64 -27.60
C GLN A 87 2.03 -0.03 -26.40
N ARG A 88 1.61 -0.36 -25.17
CA ARG A 88 2.08 0.30 -23.94
C ARG A 88 2.74 -0.62 -22.93
N PHE A 89 3.04 -1.86 -23.33
CA PHE A 89 3.67 -2.86 -22.48
C PHE A 89 2.97 -3.01 -21.13
N ALA A 90 1.72 -3.51 -21.14
CA ALA A 90 0.88 -3.60 -19.94
C ALA A 90 0.32 -5.01 -19.73
N ASP A 91 0.09 -5.42 -18.47
CA ASP A 91 -0.65 -6.66 -18.16
C ASP A 91 -2.14 -6.41 -18.48
N PRO A 92 -2.80 -7.23 -19.32
CA PRO A 92 -4.25 -7.13 -19.55
C PRO A 92 -5.08 -7.09 -18.26
N ASN A 93 -4.60 -7.70 -17.17
CA ASN A 93 -5.26 -7.61 -15.87
C ASN A 93 -5.29 -6.17 -15.33
N ASP A 94 -4.25 -5.37 -15.57
CA ASP A 94 -4.22 -3.96 -15.17
C ASP A 94 -5.22 -3.15 -16.02
N LEU A 95 -5.37 -3.48 -17.30
CA LEU A 95 -6.38 -2.84 -18.16
C LEU A 95 -7.80 -3.11 -17.66
N ALA A 96 -8.08 -4.35 -17.26
CA ALA A 96 -9.38 -4.73 -16.70
C ALA A 96 -9.62 -4.05 -15.35
N LEU A 97 -8.65 -4.10 -14.45
CA LEU A 97 -8.76 -3.51 -13.11
C LEU A 97 -8.86 -1.98 -13.19
N PHE A 98 -8.08 -1.30 -14.01
CA PHE A 98 -8.13 0.16 -14.08
C PHE A 98 -9.17 0.68 -15.10
N ARG A 99 -9.91 -0.22 -15.76
CA ARG A 99 -10.89 0.09 -16.82
C ARG A 99 -10.32 0.94 -17.94
N ILE A 100 -9.09 0.61 -18.35
CA ILE A 100 -8.38 1.32 -19.42
C ILE A 100 -9.01 0.96 -20.76
N THR A 101 -9.37 1.98 -21.52
CA THR A 101 -9.98 1.83 -22.85
C THR A 101 -9.12 2.43 -23.95
N ARG A 102 -8.18 3.31 -23.61
CA ARG A 102 -7.27 3.97 -24.54
C ARG A 102 -5.83 3.86 -24.06
N ALA A 103 -4.92 3.69 -25.01
CA ALA A 103 -3.52 3.45 -24.72
C ALA A 103 -2.82 4.66 -24.09
N GLU A 104 -3.26 5.88 -24.33
CA GLU A 104 -2.69 7.09 -23.73
C GLU A 104 -3.01 7.24 -22.24
N GLU A 105 -4.09 6.63 -21.72
CA GLU A 105 -4.41 6.69 -20.29
C GLU A 105 -3.27 6.10 -19.45
N LEU A 106 -2.64 5.05 -19.98
CA LEU A 106 -1.51 4.35 -19.41
C LEU A 106 -0.28 5.26 -19.18
N ASP A 107 -0.19 6.41 -19.85
CA ASP A 107 0.91 7.39 -19.67
C ASP A 107 0.96 7.99 -18.26
N LEU A 108 -0.12 7.82 -17.48
CA LEU A 108 -0.23 8.30 -16.11
C LEU A 108 -0.13 7.17 -15.07
N PHE A 109 -0.16 5.91 -15.48
CA PHE A 109 -0.23 4.77 -14.55
C PHE A 109 1.14 4.10 -14.35
N LEU A 110 1.54 3.92 -13.10
CA LEU A 110 2.66 3.05 -12.74
C LEU A 110 2.23 1.59 -12.86
N ARG A 111 2.94 0.77 -13.65
CA ARG A 111 2.64 -0.65 -13.78
C ARG A 111 3.10 -1.40 -12.54
N ARG A 112 2.38 -2.46 -12.20
CA ARG A 112 2.70 -3.28 -11.02
C ARG A 112 4.08 -3.92 -11.07
N PHE A 113 4.56 -4.28 -12.26
CA PHE A 113 5.90 -4.87 -12.41
C PHE A 113 7.04 -3.84 -12.30
N GLU A 114 6.73 -2.53 -12.35
CA GLU A 114 7.68 -1.44 -12.18
C GLU A 114 7.78 -1.01 -10.71
N ASP A 115 6.65 -1.05 -10.00
CA ASP A 115 6.47 -0.58 -8.61
C ASP A 115 7.53 -1.10 -7.65
N ALA A 116 7.77 -2.41 -7.62
CA ALA A 116 8.75 -3.01 -6.71
C ALA A 116 10.17 -2.46 -6.90
N GLY A 117 10.61 -2.33 -8.16
CA GLY A 117 11.94 -1.81 -8.48
C GLY A 117 12.09 -0.35 -8.09
N ILE A 118 11.09 0.47 -8.44
CA ILE A 118 11.05 1.90 -8.10
C ILE A 118 11.00 2.10 -6.59
N ASN A 119 10.10 1.41 -5.87
CA ASN A 119 10.02 1.53 -4.42
C ASN A 119 11.33 1.09 -3.74
N LYS A 120 12.04 0.07 -4.24
CA LYS A 120 13.36 -0.31 -3.71
C LYS A 120 14.41 0.78 -3.88
N MET A 121 14.35 1.54 -4.98
CA MET A 121 15.23 2.69 -5.21
C MET A 121 14.88 3.88 -4.31
N LEU A 122 13.62 4.07 -3.98
CA LEU A 122 13.18 5.19 -3.13
C LEU A 122 13.37 4.88 -1.65
N ASN A 123 13.04 3.67 -1.22
CA ASN A 123 13.04 3.23 0.17
C ASN A 123 13.93 2.00 0.37
N PRO A 124 15.26 2.06 0.21
CA PRO A 124 16.11 0.88 0.40
C PRO A 124 15.94 0.23 1.79
N LEU A 125 15.76 1.03 2.84
CA LEU A 125 15.46 0.54 4.20
C LEU A 125 14.18 -0.28 4.27
N GLY A 126 13.17 0.05 3.46
CA GLY A 126 11.93 -0.72 3.34
C GLY A 126 12.16 -2.19 2.97
N TRP A 127 13.30 -2.51 2.35
CA TRP A 127 13.67 -3.82 1.83
C TRP A 127 14.72 -4.54 2.66
N SER A 128 15.06 -4.04 3.85
CA SER A 128 15.97 -4.68 4.80
C SER A 128 15.24 -5.14 6.07
N ASP A 129 15.90 -5.97 6.87
CA ASP A 129 15.41 -6.37 8.19
C ASP A 129 15.40 -5.24 9.22
N ALA A 130 16.04 -4.11 8.91
CA ALA A 130 16.03 -2.90 9.75
C ALA A 130 14.76 -2.06 9.56
N CYS A 131 13.91 -2.38 8.58
CA CYS A 131 12.67 -1.65 8.31
C CYS A 131 11.77 -1.58 9.55
N ALA A 132 11.60 -0.39 10.11
CA ALA A 132 10.67 -0.14 11.22
C ALA A 132 9.21 -0.32 10.77
N LEU A 133 8.92 -0.05 9.49
CA LEU A 133 7.58 -0.19 8.89
C LEU A 133 7.22 -1.63 8.51
N ALA A 134 8.14 -2.60 8.68
CA ALA A 134 7.86 -4.01 8.44
C ALA A 134 7.52 -4.79 9.73
N ASP A 135 7.60 -4.12 10.88
CA ASP A 135 7.50 -4.69 12.21
C ASP A 135 6.67 -3.78 13.10
N LYS A 136 5.45 -4.22 13.44
CA LYS A 136 4.46 -3.44 14.19
C LYS A 136 4.95 -3.02 15.57
N LEU A 137 5.79 -3.82 16.23
CA LEU A 137 6.38 -3.45 17.53
C LEU A 137 7.40 -2.31 17.35
N ARG A 138 8.28 -2.39 16.35
CA ARG A 138 9.24 -1.31 16.07
C ARG A 138 8.56 -0.03 15.59
N PHE A 139 7.49 -0.17 14.80
CA PHE A 139 6.64 0.94 14.43
C PHE A 139 6.07 1.64 15.66
N HIS A 140 5.51 0.86 16.59
CA HIS A 140 4.94 1.35 17.84
C HIS A 140 5.98 2.05 18.72
N ASP A 141 7.15 1.44 18.91
CA ASP A 141 8.27 2.03 19.66
C ASP A 141 8.67 3.40 19.09
N ARG A 142 8.80 3.48 17.76
CA ARG A 142 9.21 4.70 17.06
C ARG A 142 8.13 5.77 17.08
N ALA A 143 6.86 5.38 16.96
CA ALA A 143 5.74 6.29 17.04
C ALA A 143 5.59 6.89 18.45
N ASN A 144 5.65 6.06 19.48
CA ASN A 144 5.58 6.48 20.88
C ASN A 144 6.76 7.38 21.26
N GLY A 145 7.98 7.03 20.86
CA GLY A 145 9.16 7.86 21.11
C GLY A 145 9.06 9.26 20.50
N ALA A 146 8.21 9.44 19.49
CA ALA A 146 7.93 10.74 18.86
C ALA A 146 6.61 11.39 19.34
N GLY A 147 5.94 10.81 20.34
CA GLY A 147 4.64 11.29 20.85
C GLY A 147 3.55 11.27 19.79
N LEU A 148 3.53 10.25 18.94
CA LEU A 148 2.51 10.07 17.90
C LEU A 148 1.40 9.15 18.42
N PRO A 149 0.11 9.50 18.19
CA PRO A 149 -1.01 8.68 18.63
C PRO A 149 -1.09 7.37 17.83
N THR A 150 -1.04 6.24 18.54
CA THR A 150 -1.27 4.88 18.02
C THR A 150 -2.33 4.19 18.87
N ALA A 151 -2.78 3.00 18.44
CA ALA A 151 -3.52 2.12 19.33
C ALA A 151 -2.72 1.84 20.62
N MET A 152 -3.41 1.77 21.75
CA MET A 152 -2.80 1.47 23.04
C MET A 152 -2.25 0.05 23.04
N LEU A 153 -0.97 -0.10 23.37
CA LEU A 153 -0.32 -1.41 23.47
C LEU A 153 -0.53 -1.97 24.87
N ILE A 154 -1.27 -3.07 24.95
CA ILE A 154 -1.58 -3.75 26.20
C ILE A 154 -0.50 -4.77 26.56
N ALA A 155 -0.02 -5.53 25.57
CA ALA A 155 1.02 -6.53 25.82
C ALA A 155 1.91 -6.77 24.61
N ARG A 156 3.14 -7.23 24.87
CA ARG A 156 4.05 -7.79 23.88
C ARG A 156 4.21 -9.27 24.16
N ALA A 157 4.34 -10.09 23.11
CA ALA A 157 4.72 -11.48 23.30
C ALA A 157 5.85 -11.89 22.37
N ASP A 158 6.81 -12.65 22.88
CA ASP A 158 7.94 -13.20 22.14
C ASP A 158 8.16 -14.67 22.52
N ASN A 159 8.08 -15.55 21.52
CA ASN A 159 8.29 -17.00 21.66
C ASN A 159 7.58 -17.60 22.89
N GLY A 160 6.28 -17.34 23.01
CA GLY A 160 5.40 -17.86 24.06
C GLY A 160 5.41 -17.05 25.37
N HIS A 161 6.32 -16.10 25.52
CA HIS A 161 6.43 -15.27 26.72
C HIS A 161 5.76 -13.93 26.48
N ALA A 162 4.68 -13.65 27.21
CA ALA A 162 3.97 -12.37 27.15
C ALA A 162 4.39 -11.46 28.31
N ILE A 163 4.51 -10.16 28.04
CA ILE A 163 4.71 -9.10 29.03
C ILE A 163 3.55 -8.13 28.85
N VAL A 164 2.72 -8.01 29.90
CA VAL A 164 1.61 -7.05 29.97
C VAL A 164 2.18 -5.71 30.42
N MET A 165 1.94 -4.68 29.61
CA MET A 165 2.42 -3.32 29.84
C MET A 165 1.34 -2.46 30.49
N GLU A 166 0.07 -2.74 30.19
CA GLU A 166 -1.11 -2.00 30.67
C GLU A 166 -2.19 -2.98 31.08
N GLU A 167 -2.97 -2.65 32.12
CA GLU A 167 -4.05 -3.51 32.59
C GLU A 167 -5.20 -3.57 31.56
N PRO A 168 -5.62 -4.76 31.09
CA PRO A 168 -6.71 -4.90 30.13
C PRO A 168 -8.02 -4.22 30.56
N ALA A 169 -8.37 -4.31 31.85
CA ALA A 169 -9.50 -3.65 32.50
C ALA A 169 -10.85 -3.80 31.74
N GLY A 170 -11.14 -5.01 31.26
CA GLY A 170 -12.40 -5.34 30.59
C GLY A 170 -12.50 -4.90 29.13
N ARG A 171 -11.41 -4.38 28.53
CA ARG A 171 -11.41 -3.91 27.14
C ARG A 171 -11.51 -5.04 26.12
N ASP A 172 -12.01 -4.69 24.95
CA ASP A 172 -11.85 -5.51 23.75
C ASP A 172 -10.45 -5.30 23.20
N LEU A 173 -9.74 -6.38 22.93
CA LEU A 173 -8.35 -6.36 22.47
C LEU A 173 -8.21 -7.02 21.10
N ILE A 174 -7.07 -6.79 20.46
CA ILE A 174 -6.69 -7.39 19.20
C ILE A 174 -5.25 -7.90 19.29
N LEU A 175 -5.07 -9.20 19.05
CA LEU A 175 -3.77 -9.83 18.94
C LEU A 175 -3.31 -9.82 17.48
N LYS A 176 -2.09 -9.35 17.23
CA LYS A 176 -1.50 -9.24 15.90
C LYS A 176 -0.08 -9.83 15.88
N PRO A 177 0.34 -10.48 14.79
CA PRO A 177 1.76 -10.80 14.62
C PRO A 177 2.55 -9.51 14.37
N ALA A 178 3.75 -9.39 14.94
CA ALA A 178 4.59 -8.20 14.76
C ALA A 178 4.99 -8.01 13.29
N ARG A 179 5.22 -9.10 12.56
CA ARG A 179 5.47 -9.09 11.11
C ARG A 179 4.34 -9.80 10.38
N GLY A 180 3.86 -9.20 9.28
CA GLY A 180 2.81 -9.77 8.44
C GLY A 180 2.11 -8.70 7.60
N GLU A 181 1.35 -9.14 6.60
CA GLU A 181 0.54 -8.26 5.74
C GLU A 181 -0.92 -8.73 5.62
N GLY A 182 -1.81 -7.80 5.26
CA GLY A 182 -3.19 -8.13 4.85
C GLY A 182 -4.11 -8.66 5.93
N GLY A 183 -3.78 -8.48 7.21
CA GLY A 183 -4.60 -8.95 8.34
C GLY A 183 -4.43 -10.43 8.70
N GLY A 184 -3.49 -11.14 8.08
CA GLY A 184 -3.22 -12.54 8.40
C GLY A 184 -2.75 -12.73 9.85
N GLY A 185 -3.40 -13.61 10.60
CA GLY A 185 -3.04 -13.93 11.99
C GLY A 185 -3.59 -12.94 13.03
N VAL A 186 -4.47 -12.02 12.64
CA VAL A 186 -5.19 -11.12 13.56
C VAL A 186 -6.27 -11.91 14.29
N ILE A 187 -6.31 -11.81 15.62
CA ILE A 187 -7.27 -12.52 16.47
C ILE A 187 -7.93 -11.50 17.41
N PRO A 188 -9.26 -11.29 17.35
CA PRO A 188 -9.96 -10.48 18.34
C PRO A 188 -10.04 -11.22 19.68
N LEU A 189 -9.89 -10.49 20.78
CA LEU A 189 -10.04 -10.99 22.14
C LEU A 189 -11.07 -10.12 22.87
N GLU A 190 -12.28 -10.64 23.06
CA GLU A 190 -13.38 -9.86 23.62
C GLU A 190 -13.27 -9.76 25.15
N ARG A 191 -13.57 -8.56 25.67
CA ARG A 191 -13.75 -8.27 27.10
C ARG A 191 -12.74 -8.98 28.02
N VAL A 192 -11.47 -8.65 27.88
CA VAL A 192 -10.40 -9.22 28.71
C VAL A 192 -10.34 -8.44 30.03
N ALA A 193 -10.74 -9.07 31.13
CA ALA A 193 -10.93 -8.41 32.42
C ALA A 193 -9.59 -8.06 33.10
N SER A 194 -8.60 -8.96 33.02
CA SER A 194 -7.34 -8.79 33.74
C SER A 194 -6.09 -9.30 33.01
N ALA A 195 -4.91 -8.89 33.49
CA ALA A 195 -3.63 -9.41 33.02
C ALA A 195 -3.52 -10.95 33.16
N ALA A 196 -4.02 -11.52 34.27
CA ALA A 196 -4.02 -12.96 34.49
C ALA A 196 -4.87 -13.70 33.45
N GLU A 197 -6.05 -13.16 33.13
CA GLU A 197 -6.89 -13.69 32.07
C GLU A 197 -6.22 -13.59 30.70
N LEU A 198 -5.59 -12.44 30.39
CA LEU A 198 -4.85 -12.26 29.15
C LEU A 198 -3.75 -13.32 29.01
N HIS A 199 -2.94 -13.54 30.05
CA HIS A 199 -1.91 -14.57 30.06
C HIS A 199 -2.48 -15.97 29.77
N ALA A 200 -3.57 -16.34 30.43
CA ALA A 200 -4.22 -17.64 30.22
C ALA A 200 -4.70 -17.81 28.77
N ARG A 201 -5.35 -16.79 28.20
CA ARG A 201 -5.80 -16.78 26.80
C ARG A 201 -4.63 -16.89 25.82
N LEU A 202 -3.55 -16.15 26.05
CA LEU A 202 -2.35 -16.18 25.19
C LEU A 202 -1.62 -17.53 25.29
N ALA A 203 -1.47 -18.11 26.47
CA ALA A 203 -0.83 -19.41 26.67
C ALA A 203 -1.56 -20.54 25.92
N GLY A 204 -2.88 -20.42 25.75
CA GLY A 204 -3.71 -21.35 25.00
C GLY A 204 -3.52 -21.30 23.48
N LEU A 205 -2.79 -20.32 22.93
CA LEU A 205 -2.64 -20.13 21.48
C LEU A 205 -1.33 -20.75 20.95
N PRO A 206 -1.37 -21.85 20.18
CA PRO A 206 -0.16 -22.49 19.66
C PRO A 206 0.66 -21.58 18.74
N SER A 207 0.01 -20.62 18.07
CA SER A 207 0.64 -19.63 17.19
C SER A 207 1.63 -18.73 17.94
N LEU A 208 1.44 -18.51 19.24
CA LEU A 208 2.32 -17.66 20.05
C LEU A 208 3.62 -18.34 20.46
N ARG A 209 3.74 -19.66 20.32
CA ARG A 209 4.96 -20.40 20.69
C ARG A 209 6.20 -19.95 19.93
N ARG A 210 6.05 -19.26 18.80
CA ARG A 210 7.15 -18.74 17.98
C ARG A 210 6.85 -17.34 17.45
N GLY A 211 7.89 -16.53 17.36
CA GLY A 211 7.84 -15.19 16.79
C GLY A 211 7.32 -14.14 17.77
N ARG A 212 7.25 -12.91 17.26
CA ARG A 212 6.85 -11.73 18.02
C ARG A 212 5.43 -11.30 17.69
N TRP A 213 4.71 -10.88 18.72
CA TRP A 213 3.30 -10.50 18.67
C TRP A 213 3.05 -9.29 19.55
N LEU A 214 1.95 -8.59 19.28
CA LEU A 214 1.47 -7.48 20.08
C LEU A 214 -0.03 -7.62 20.32
N VAL A 215 -0.46 -7.21 21.50
CA VAL A 215 -1.86 -7.07 21.88
C VAL A 215 -2.15 -5.60 22.04
N GLU A 216 -3.09 -5.09 21.26
CA GLU A 216 -3.52 -3.69 21.32
C GLU A 216 -4.97 -3.62 21.76
N GLU A 217 -5.39 -2.46 22.27
CA GLU A 217 -6.82 -2.15 22.39
C GLU A 217 -7.49 -2.22 21.00
N ARG A 218 -8.68 -2.81 20.95
CA ARG A 218 -9.50 -2.82 19.75
C ARG A 218 -10.12 -1.45 19.55
N VAL A 219 -9.46 -0.66 18.71
CA VAL A 219 -9.91 0.68 18.30
C VAL A 219 -11.33 0.64 17.74
N ARG A 220 -12.15 1.59 18.18
CA ARG A 220 -13.53 1.79 17.70
C ARG A 220 -13.55 2.91 16.66
N PRO A 221 -14.30 2.74 15.55
CA PRO A 221 -14.43 3.82 14.59
C PRO A 221 -15.21 4.99 15.19
N ASP A 222 -14.95 6.16 14.64
CA ASP A 222 -15.79 7.34 14.79
C ASP A 222 -17.29 7.01 14.58
N PRO A 223 -18.23 7.61 15.33
CA PRO A 223 -19.66 7.37 15.16
C PRO A 223 -20.14 7.57 13.71
N ASP A 224 -19.55 8.54 13.00
CA ASP A 224 -19.88 8.88 11.61
C ASP A 224 -19.36 7.83 10.60
N LEU A 225 -18.76 6.73 11.04
CA LEU A 225 -18.33 5.63 10.18
C LEU A 225 -18.95 4.28 10.56
N ARG A 226 -19.73 4.22 11.66
CA ARG A 226 -20.26 2.96 12.19
C ARG A 226 -21.21 2.27 11.21
N ASP A 227 -21.97 3.03 10.44
CA ASP A 227 -22.92 2.52 9.46
C ASP A 227 -22.24 1.88 8.23
N ILE A 228 -20.93 2.01 8.08
CA ILE A 228 -20.14 1.38 7.00
C ILE A 228 -18.98 0.52 7.53
N ALA A 229 -18.88 0.31 8.84
CA ALA A 229 -17.78 -0.45 9.46
C ALA A 229 -18.00 -1.97 9.51
N LEU A 230 -19.25 -2.41 9.66
CA LEU A 230 -19.58 -3.79 10.05
C LEU A 230 -18.83 -4.16 11.35
N THR A 231 -18.08 -5.26 11.33
CA THR A 231 -17.29 -5.78 12.46
C THR A 231 -15.80 -5.41 12.38
N ALA A 232 -15.36 -4.80 11.28
CA ALA A 232 -13.98 -4.38 11.05
C ALA A 232 -13.82 -2.87 11.25
N LEU A 233 -12.62 -2.44 11.66
CA LEU A 233 -12.28 -1.03 11.74
C LEU A 233 -12.01 -0.48 10.33
N PRO A 234 -12.79 0.50 9.83
CA PRO A 234 -12.45 1.21 8.60
C PRO A 234 -11.19 2.05 8.80
N THR A 235 -10.34 2.08 7.78
CA THR A 235 -9.12 2.89 7.81
C THR A 235 -8.93 3.65 6.51
N VAL A 236 -8.14 4.72 6.58
CA VAL A 236 -7.66 5.44 5.40
C VAL A 236 -6.20 5.07 5.16
N ARG A 237 -5.91 4.51 3.98
CA ARG A 237 -4.54 4.40 3.46
C ARG A 237 -4.11 5.76 2.93
N MET A 238 -3.35 6.52 3.72
CA MET A 238 -2.80 7.83 3.35
C MET A 238 -1.34 7.66 2.92
N VAL A 239 -0.93 8.17 1.77
CA VAL A 239 0.45 8.05 1.28
C VAL A 239 1.13 9.40 1.32
N THR A 240 2.24 9.49 2.03
CA THR A 240 3.11 10.67 2.05
C THR A 240 4.40 10.40 1.28
N ILE A 241 4.91 11.42 0.58
CA ILE A 241 6.22 11.41 -0.07
C ILE A 241 6.96 12.67 0.38
N LEU A 242 8.27 12.57 0.64
CA LEU A 242 9.09 13.75 0.90
C LEU A 242 9.11 14.62 -0.36
N ASP A 243 8.84 15.90 -0.22
CA ASP A 243 8.85 16.85 -1.31
C ASP A 243 10.28 17.23 -1.74
N GLU A 244 10.38 18.17 -2.67
CA GLU A 244 11.65 18.69 -3.17
C GLU A 244 12.50 19.37 -2.09
N GLN A 245 11.89 19.83 -0.99
CA GLN A 245 12.54 20.44 0.17
C GLN A 245 12.82 19.43 1.29
N GLY A 246 12.32 18.19 1.15
CA GLY A 246 12.47 17.13 2.14
C GLY A 246 11.39 17.14 3.22
N ALA A 247 10.29 17.89 3.05
CA ALA A 247 9.15 17.86 3.95
C ALA A 247 8.08 16.86 3.47
N ALA A 248 7.35 16.24 4.39
CA ALA A 248 6.34 15.25 4.02
C ALA A 248 5.09 15.89 3.37
N GLU A 249 4.73 15.43 2.18
CA GLU A 249 3.54 15.84 1.44
C GLU A 249 2.55 14.67 1.31
N LEU A 250 1.27 14.89 1.62
CA LEU A 250 0.21 13.91 1.36
C LEU A 250 -0.13 13.91 -0.14
N VAL A 251 0.11 12.78 -0.82
CA VAL A 251 -0.05 12.68 -2.28
C VAL A 251 -1.18 11.77 -2.73
N SER A 252 -1.75 10.97 -1.83
CA SER A 252 -2.87 10.08 -2.13
C SER A 252 -3.53 9.60 -0.84
N ALA A 253 -4.84 9.36 -0.91
CA ALA A 253 -5.58 8.72 0.16
C ALA A 253 -6.66 7.79 -0.41
N THR A 254 -6.87 6.67 0.27
CA THR A 254 -7.90 5.69 -0.09
C THR A 254 -8.54 5.16 1.17
N PHE A 255 -9.84 5.44 1.34
CA PHE A 255 -10.64 4.88 2.42
C PHE A 255 -10.93 3.42 2.15
N ARG A 256 -10.99 2.62 3.20
CA ARG A 256 -11.27 1.18 3.16
C ARG A 256 -12.30 0.82 4.22
N CYS A 257 -13.21 -0.07 3.86
CA CYS A 257 -14.14 -0.67 4.80
C CYS A 257 -14.38 -2.14 4.43
N ALA A 258 -14.77 -2.95 5.40
CA ALA A 258 -15.22 -4.31 5.11
C ALA A 258 -16.48 -4.27 4.22
N SER A 259 -16.78 -5.36 3.54
CA SER A 259 -18.09 -5.58 2.90
C SER A 259 -18.63 -6.98 3.14
N ASP A 260 -17.95 -7.74 4.00
CA ASP A 260 -18.37 -9.05 4.49
C ASP A 260 -18.58 -8.92 6.01
N PRO A 261 -19.77 -9.25 6.55
CA PRO A 261 -20.05 -9.21 7.99
C PRO A 261 -19.09 -10.05 8.84
N ALA A 262 -18.49 -11.10 8.26
CA ALA A 262 -17.53 -11.97 8.95
C ALA A 262 -16.09 -11.44 8.91
N ALA A 263 -15.82 -10.36 8.17
CA ALA A 263 -14.46 -9.82 8.04
C ALA A 263 -14.02 -9.13 9.33
N VAL A 264 -12.88 -9.55 9.88
CA VAL A 264 -12.23 -8.91 11.03
C VAL A 264 -11.30 -7.74 10.63
N VAL A 265 -11.08 -7.54 9.34
CA VAL A 265 -10.23 -6.49 8.76
C VAL A 265 -10.88 -5.88 7.51
N ASP A 266 -10.57 -4.62 7.22
CA ASP A 266 -11.10 -3.86 6.09
C ASP A 266 -10.33 -4.09 4.76
N ASN A 267 -9.33 -4.98 4.78
CA ASN A 267 -8.37 -5.08 3.69
C ASN A 267 -9.03 -5.61 2.39
N MET A 268 -8.65 -5.04 1.25
CA MET A 268 -9.12 -5.49 -0.06
C MET A 268 -8.83 -6.98 -0.36
N LYS A 269 -7.78 -7.58 0.21
CA LYS A 269 -7.49 -9.02 0.09
C LYS A 269 -8.51 -9.89 0.83
N ALA A 270 -9.16 -9.34 1.85
CA ALA A 270 -10.26 -9.95 2.59
C ALA A 270 -11.64 -9.59 1.99
N GLY A 271 -11.66 -9.01 0.78
CA GLY A 271 -12.90 -8.63 0.09
C GLY A 271 -13.40 -7.21 0.38
N GLY A 272 -12.68 -6.41 1.17
CA GLY A 272 -13.07 -5.04 1.51
C GLY A 272 -13.26 -4.10 0.32
N LEU A 273 -14.11 -3.09 0.52
CA LEU A 273 -14.30 -1.97 -0.38
C LEU A 273 -13.21 -0.92 -0.20
N MET A 274 -13.00 -0.14 -1.25
CA MET A 274 -12.12 1.02 -1.21
C MET A 274 -12.69 2.17 -2.03
N ALA A 275 -12.56 3.39 -1.50
CA ALA A 275 -13.02 4.63 -2.12
C ALA A 275 -11.86 5.63 -2.19
N PRO A 276 -11.70 6.36 -3.31
CA PRO A 276 -10.76 7.46 -3.35
C PRO A 276 -11.22 8.56 -2.39
N VAL A 277 -10.28 9.25 -1.76
CA VAL A 277 -10.57 10.42 -0.92
C VAL A 277 -10.04 11.65 -1.62
N GLU A 278 -10.87 12.68 -1.75
CA GLU A 278 -10.41 13.98 -2.22
C GLU A 278 -9.54 14.65 -1.15
N LEU A 279 -8.29 14.95 -1.51
CA LEU A 279 -7.27 15.35 -0.52
C LEU A 279 -7.58 16.69 0.13
N ALA A 280 -8.18 17.62 -0.61
CA ALA A 280 -8.49 18.95 -0.08
C ALA A 280 -9.63 18.93 0.95
N THR A 281 -10.56 17.99 0.85
CA THR A 281 -11.84 18.05 1.58
C THR A 281 -12.13 16.83 2.45
N GLY A 282 -11.46 15.70 2.21
CA GLY A 282 -11.77 14.44 2.88
C GLY A 282 -13.03 13.75 2.35
N VAL A 283 -13.58 14.20 1.22
CA VAL A 283 -14.80 13.64 0.62
C VAL A 283 -14.49 12.33 -0.09
N LEU A 284 -15.29 11.30 0.20
CA LEU A 284 -15.22 10.00 -0.45
C LEU A 284 -15.83 10.04 -1.85
N GLY A 285 -15.14 9.45 -2.82
CA GLY A 285 -15.70 9.14 -4.13
C GLY A 285 -16.42 7.79 -4.16
N LEU A 286 -16.72 7.35 -5.37
CA LEU A 286 -17.34 6.05 -5.65
C LEU A 286 -16.46 4.88 -5.18
N ALA A 287 -16.99 4.00 -4.32
CA ALA A 287 -16.26 2.82 -3.89
C ALA A 287 -16.24 1.72 -4.95
N CYS A 288 -15.24 0.85 -4.86
CA CYS A 288 -15.13 -0.38 -5.64
C CYS A 288 -14.42 -1.47 -4.82
N THR A 289 -14.49 -2.72 -5.27
CA THR A 289 -13.65 -3.77 -4.70
C THR A 289 -12.24 -3.73 -5.30
N GLY A 290 -11.27 -4.25 -4.54
CA GLY A 290 -9.88 -4.33 -4.98
C GLY A 290 -9.63 -5.23 -6.19
N TYR A 291 -10.41 -6.31 -6.32
CA TYR A 291 -10.28 -7.30 -7.39
C TYR A 291 -11.66 -7.63 -7.97
N GLY A 292 -11.86 -7.31 -9.25
CA GLY A 292 -13.17 -7.46 -9.89
C GLY A 292 -14.21 -6.50 -9.31
N GLY A 293 -15.45 -6.99 -9.18
CA GLY A 293 -16.56 -6.31 -8.50
C GLY A 293 -17.13 -5.07 -9.19
N GLY A 294 -18.24 -4.60 -8.61
CA GLY A 294 -19.00 -3.45 -9.05
C GLY A 294 -18.58 -2.15 -8.35
N ASP A 295 -19.34 -1.12 -8.67
CA ASP A 295 -19.22 0.20 -8.08
C ASP A 295 -20.27 0.37 -6.99
N HIS A 296 -19.90 1.05 -5.91
CA HIS A 296 -20.72 1.15 -4.72
C HIS A 296 -20.82 2.61 -4.29
N ARG A 297 -22.00 3.21 -4.51
CA ARG A 297 -22.35 4.53 -3.95
C ARG A 297 -22.69 4.42 -2.46
N THR A 298 -23.29 3.30 -2.10
CA THR A 298 -23.65 2.91 -0.73
C THR A 298 -23.02 1.56 -0.39
N HIS A 299 -22.84 1.31 0.89
CA HIS A 299 -22.30 0.05 1.40
C HIS A 299 -23.28 -1.10 1.11
N PRO A 300 -22.84 -2.19 0.43
CA PRO A 300 -23.73 -3.21 -0.10
C PRO A 300 -24.47 -4.04 0.96
N VAL A 301 -23.94 -4.12 2.18
CA VAL A 301 -24.60 -4.81 3.31
C VAL A 301 -25.48 -3.89 4.15
N THR A 302 -24.94 -2.77 4.62
CA THR A 302 -25.62 -1.88 5.58
C THR A 302 -26.49 -0.81 4.94
N GLY A 303 -26.31 -0.51 3.64
CA GLY A 303 -26.96 0.60 2.96
C GLY A 303 -26.37 1.99 3.27
N GLY A 304 -25.39 2.10 4.16
CA GLY A 304 -24.77 3.37 4.55
C GLY A 304 -24.12 4.10 3.36
N ALA A 305 -24.21 5.43 3.33
CA ALA A 305 -23.67 6.22 2.22
C ALA A 305 -22.14 6.15 2.16
N ILE A 306 -21.56 5.96 0.97
CA ILE A 306 -20.10 6.01 0.79
C ILE A 306 -19.74 7.26 -0.01
N GLU A 307 -20.21 7.35 -1.25
CA GLU A 307 -19.89 8.48 -2.13
C GLU A 307 -20.49 9.78 -1.59
N GLY A 308 -19.68 10.85 -1.57
CA GLY A 308 -20.06 12.16 -1.03
C GLY A 308 -19.90 12.30 0.48
N ARG A 309 -19.60 11.22 1.22
CA ARG A 309 -19.34 11.30 2.66
C ARG A 309 -18.05 12.08 2.95
N VAL A 310 -18.11 13.03 3.87
CA VAL A 310 -16.91 13.70 4.42
C VAL A 310 -16.35 12.84 5.54
N LEU A 311 -15.07 12.51 5.49
CA LEU A 311 -14.41 11.77 6.56
C LEU A 311 -14.21 12.64 7.83
N PRO A 312 -14.54 12.12 9.02
CA PRO A 312 -14.34 12.86 10.27
C PRO A 312 -12.85 13.11 10.52
N HIS A 313 -12.52 14.22 11.18
CA HIS A 313 -11.16 14.60 11.54
C HIS A 313 -10.14 14.66 10.39
N TRP A 314 -10.57 14.87 9.14
CA TRP A 314 -9.70 14.79 7.96
C TRP A 314 -8.42 15.65 8.04
N ASN A 315 -8.55 16.92 8.46
CA ASN A 315 -7.42 17.82 8.60
C ASN A 315 -6.43 17.34 9.68
N ALA A 316 -6.95 16.82 10.80
CA ALA A 316 -6.12 16.26 11.85
C ALA A 316 -5.39 14.99 11.39
N ALA A 317 -6.05 14.13 10.59
CA ALA A 317 -5.43 12.93 10.03
C ALA A 317 -4.29 13.29 9.06
N THR A 318 -4.52 14.29 8.21
CA THR A 318 -3.49 14.83 7.30
C THR A 318 -2.31 15.41 8.06
N ALA A 319 -2.57 16.20 9.11
CA ALA A 319 -1.51 16.76 9.95
C ALA A 319 -0.73 15.65 10.68
N LEU A 320 -1.42 14.62 11.17
CA LEU A 320 -0.82 13.47 11.86
C LEU A 320 0.17 12.73 10.95
N VAL A 321 -0.23 12.35 9.73
CA VAL A 321 0.64 11.56 8.85
C VAL A 321 1.85 12.34 8.35
N LYS A 322 1.70 13.65 8.10
CA LYS A 322 2.82 14.54 7.77
C LYS A 322 3.79 14.65 8.96
N LYS A 323 3.27 14.93 10.16
CA LYS A 323 4.06 14.99 11.41
C LYS A 323 4.79 13.67 11.67
N ALA A 324 4.10 12.54 11.46
CA ALA A 324 4.68 11.22 11.65
C ALA A 324 5.84 10.98 10.70
N HIS A 325 5.65 11.27 9.41
CA HIS A 325 6.71 11.16 8.41
C HIS A 325 7.89 12.06 8.75
N ASP A 326 7.67 13.34 9.01
CA ASP A 326 8.74 14.31 9.29
C ASP A 326 9.53 13.99 10.56
N ARG A 327 8.85 13.74 11.68
CA ARG A 327 9.50 13.62 12.98
C ARG A 327 10.05 12.24 13.26
N ALA A 328 9.37 11.22 12.75
CA ALA A 328 9.64 9.86 13.13
C ALA A 328 10.11 9.01 11.96
N PHE A 329 9.80 9.28 10.70
CA PHE A 329 10.07 8.34 9.59
C PHE A 329 10.73 9.00 8.36
N GLY A 330 11.49 10.08 8.55
CA GLY A 330 12.18 10.82 7.47
C GLY A 330 13.30 10.04 6.76
N ASP A 331 13.67 8.86 7.26
CA ASP A 331 14.56 7.89 6.63
C ASP A 331 13.87 7.08 5.50
N TYR A 332 12.57 7.26 5.31
CA TYR A 332 11.81 6.72 4.18
C TYR A 332 11.38 7.87 3.26
N VAL A 333 11.61 7.74 1.96
CA VAL A 333 11.15 8.72 0.96
C VAL A 333 9.62 8.71 0.83
N ILE A 334 9.01 7.52 0.90
CA ILE A 334 7.57 7.31 0.74
C ILE A 334 7.01 6.43 1.85
N VAL A 335 5.88 6.79 2.45
CA VAL A 335 5.23 5.96 3.48
C VAL A 335 3.72 5.89 3.23
N GLY A 336 3.16 4.69 3.33
CA GLY A 336 1.70 4.51 3.42
C GLY A 336 1.26 4.30 4.87
N TRP A 337 0.44 5.19 5.38
CA TRP A 337 -0.14 5.13 6.72
C TRP A 337 -1.52 4.52 6.65
N ASP A 338 -1.81 3.55 7.49
CA ASP A 338 -3.19 3.16 7.79
C ASP A 338 -3.63 3.94 9.02
N VAL A 339 -4.61 4.82 8.81
CA VAL A 339 -5.13 5.72 9.84
C VAL A 339 -6.57 5.31 10.18
N ALA A 340 -6.84 5.10 11.46
CA ALA A 340 -8.20 4.97 11.96
C ALA A 340 -8.71 6.35 12.38
N LEU A 341 -9.96 6.65 12.04
CA LEU A 341 -10.65 7.85 12.50
C LEU A 341 -11.53 7.41 13.68
N THR A 342 -11.32 8.02 14.84
CA THR A 342 -11.94 7.62 16.10
C THR A 342 -12.59 8.84 16.76
N PRO A 343 -13.50 8.65 17.74
CA PRO A 343 -14.14 9.76 18.46
C PRO A 343 -13.14 10.76 19.08
N ASP A 344 -11.97 10.27 19.49
CA ASP A 344 -10.91 11.05 20.13
C ASP A 344 -9.89 11.61 19.12
N GLY A 345 -10.16 11.48 17.82
CA GLY A 345 -9.29 11.89 16.73
C GLY A 345 -8.58 10.73 16.02
N PRO A 346 -7.69 11.03 15.06
CA PRO A 346 -7.05 10.02 14.24
C PRO A 346 -5.93 9.27 14.98
N LEU A 347 -5.86 7.95 14.78
CA LEU A 347 -4.80 7.09 15.30
C LEU A 347 -4.02 6.42 14.16
N LEU A 348 -2.70 6.32 14.30
CA LEU A 348 -1.89 5.49 13.40
C LEU A 348 -2.06 4.00 13.78
N ILE A 349 -2.50 3.18 12.83
CA ILE A 349 -2.66 1.73 13.01
C ILE A 349 -1.44 0.97 12.53
N GLU A 350 -0.91 1.33 11.36
CA GLU A 350 0.36 0.82 10.85
C GLU A 350 0.96 1.77 9.82
N GLY A 351 2.28 1.67 9.62
CA GLY A 351 2.99 2.30 8.51
C GLY A 351 3.52 1.26 7.53
N ASN A 352 3.58 1.62 6.25
CA ASN A 352 3.95 0.75 5.14
C ASN A 352 5.05 1.40 4.29
N GLY A 353 6.28 0.86 4.35
CA GLY A 353 7.40 1.34 3.51
C GLY A 353 7.28 0.95 2.03
N LYS A 354 6.30 0.12 1.69
CA LYS A 354 5.97 -0.38 0.35
C LYS A 354 4.46 -0.22 0.10
N PRO A 355 3.93 1.01 0.07
CA PRO A 355 2.48 1.24 0.09
C PRO A 355 1.72 0.60 -1.08
N GLY A 356 2.41 0.34 -2.19
CA GLY A 356 1.86 -0.24 -3.39
C GLY A 356 0.98 0.75 -4.16
N VAL A 357 0.90 0.58 -5.48
CA VAL A 357 0.19 1.54 -6.35
C VAL A 357 -1.13 1.03 -6.90
N LEU A 358 -1.48 -0.23 -6.66
CA LEU A 358 -2.75 -0.79 -7.16
C LEU A 358 -3.95 -0.09 -6.53
N MET A 359 -3.97 0.02 -5.21
CA MET A 359 -5.09 0.57 -4.44
C MET A 359 -5.42 2.02 -4.85
N PRO A 360 -4.48 2.98 -4.80
CA PRO A 360 -4.80 4.37 -5.15
C PRO A 360 -5.21 4.51 -6.62
N GLN A 361 -4.57 3.78 -7.55
CA GLN A 361 -4.92 3.86 -8.98
C GLN A 361 -6.27 3.22 -9.31
N ARG A 362 -6.63 2.13 -8.62
CA ARG A 362 -7.91 1.44 -8.81
C ARG A 362 -9.05 2.24 -8.22
N ALA A 363 -8.91 2.73 -7.00
CA ALA A 363 -9.95 3.50 -6.32
C ALA A 363 -10.22 4.81 -7.07
N ALA A 364 -9.17 5.56 -7.43
CA ALA A 364 -9.32 6.85 -8.12
C ALA A 364 -9.64 6.73 -9.62
N ARG A 365 -9.52 5.54 -10.21
CA ARG A 365 -9.57 5.32 -11.69
C ARG A 365 -8.67 6.27 -12.46
N ARG A 366 -7.53 6.60 -11.85
CA ARG A 366 -6.62 7.59 -12.34
C ARG A 366 -5.20 7.14 -12.00
N GLY A 367 -4.31 7.28 -12.97
CA GLY A 367 -2.91 6.98 -12.75
C GLY A 367 -2.27 7.97 -11.78
N ILE A 368 -1.40 7.49 -10.90
CA ILE A 368 -0.68 8.34 -9.91
C ILE A 368 0.20 9.41 -10.57
N GLY A 369 0.56 9.22 -11.83
CA GLY A 369 1.30 10.18 -12.66
C GLY A 369 0.56 11.48 -12.92
N ALA A 370 -0.74 11.56 -12.60
CA ALA A 370 -1.59 12.68 -12.92
C ALA A 370 -1.59 13.80 -11.87
N GLY A 371 -0.74 13.71 -10.84
CA GLY A 371 -0.61 14.70 -9.78
C GLY A 371 0.69 14.55 -9.00
N ARG A 372 0.74 15.11 -7.79
CA ARG A 372 1.95 15.21 -6.95
C ARG A 372 2.67 13.90 -6.67
N TYR A 373 1.95 12.78 -6.59
CA TYR A 373 2.57 11.46 -6.47
C TYR A 373 3.58 11.22 -7.60
N GLY A 374 3.16 11.36 -8.86
CA GLY A 374 4.01 11.15 -10.03
C GLY A 374 5.18 12.12 -10.12
N GLU A 375 4.93 13.39 -9.79
CA GLU A 375 5.95 14.45 -9.77
C GLU A 375 7.06 14.15 -8.76
N LEU A 376 6.69 13.77 -7.53
CA LEU A 376 7.65 13.44 -6.49
C LEU A 376 8.38 12.12 -6.75
N LEU A 377 7.71 11.12 -7.33
CA LEU A 377 8.40 9.92 -7.82
C LEU A 377 9.49 10.29 -8.84
N ARG A 378 9.16 11.15 -9.81
CA ARG A 378 10.10 11.63 -10.82
C ARG A 378 11.26 12.37 -10.16
N HIS A 379 10.99 13.31 -9.25
CA HIS A 379 12.01 14.08 -8.52
C HIS A 379 13.04 13.15 -7.86
N HIS A 380 12.60 12.20 -7.04
CA HIS A 380 13.51 11.32 -6.31
C HIS A 380 14.29 10.36 -7.21
N LEU A 381 13.66 9.87 -8.29
CA LEU A 381 14.36 9.03 -9.27
C LEU A 381 15.47 9.80 -10.00
N LEU A 382 15.24 11.07 -10.34
CA LEU A 382 16.24 11.95 -10.96
C LEU A 382 17.38 12.29 -9.99
N ARG A 383 17.04 12.68 -8.76
CA ARG A 383 18.03 12.98 -7.71
C ARG A 383 18.98 11.80 -7.48
N ARG A 384 18.44 10.58 -7.41
CA ARG A 384 19.23 9.36 -7.26
C ARG A 384 20.10 9.06 -8.49
N ALA A 385 19.57 9.26 -9.71
CA ALA A 385 20.34 9.07 -10.94
C ALA A 385 21.57 9.99 -11.00
N ASN A 386 21.42 11.24 -10.54
CA ASN A 386 22.47 12.25 -10.48
C ASN A 386 23.49 11.97 -9.36
N ALA A 387 23.05 11.56 -8.18
CA ALA A 387 23.94 11.21 -7.06
C ALA A 387 24.84 10.00 -7.37
N GLY A 388 24.39 9.09 -8.24
CA GLY A 388 25.17 7.94 -8.71
C GLY A 388 25.96 8.18 -10.01
N ALA A 389 26.01 9.40 -10.54
CA ALA A 389 26.87 9.74 -11.67
C ALA A 389 28.24 10.18 -11.14
N PRO A 390 29.39 9.69 -11.66
CA PRO A 390 30.68 10.23 -11.27
C PRO A 390 30.69 11.73 -11.57
N HIS A 391 31.08 12.54 -10.57
CA HIS A 391 31.25 13.98 -10.76
C HIS A 391 32.13 14.20 -11.99
N ARG A 392 31.55 14.70 -13.08
CA ARG A 392 32.34 15.35 -14.12
C ARG A 392 32.93 16.59 -13.45
N ARG A 393 34.20 16.50 -13.03
CA ARG A 393 35.00 17.68 -12.73
C ARG A 393 34.86 18.58 -13.95
N ALA A 394 34.25 19.74 -13.77
CA ALA A 394 34.30 20.79 -14.77
C ALA A 394 35.79 21.04 -15.03
N ALA A 395 36.25 20.74 -16.25
CA ALA A 395 37.53 21.21 -16.72
C ALA A 395 37.43 22.74 -16.73
N SER A 396 38.01 23.36 -15.70
CA SER A 396 38.33 24.77 -15.70
C SER A 396 39.35 24.98 -16.82
N THR A 397 38.89 25.45 -17.98
CA THR A 397 39.75 26.11 -18.96
C THR A 397 40.33 27.35 -18.29
N ARG A 398 41.61 27.30 -17.96
CA ARG A 398 42.50 28.45 -17.93
C ARG A 398 43.48 28.31 -19.07
#